data_AF-A0A3S4U5N2-F1
#
_entry.id   AF-A0A3S4U5N2-F1
#
_cell.length_a   1.000
_cell.length_b   1.000
_cell.length_c   1.000
_cell.angle_alpha   90.00
_cell.angle_beta   90.00
_cell.angle_gamma   90.00
#
_symmetry.space_group_name_H-M   'P 1'
#
loop_
_entity.id
_entity.type
_entity.pdbx_description
1 polymer ?
#
loop_
_entity_poly.entity_id
_entity_poly.type
_entity_poly.pdbx_seq_one_letter_code
_entity_poly.pdbx_strand_id
1 'polypeptide(L)'
;MGMTFGPMAALLPELFPTEVRYSGASLAYNLASIIGATIAAMISLKINASFGVMGVGIYLAINALMTLLALLASKETKTLI
;
A
#
# COMPACT_ATOMS: atom_id res chain seq x y z
N MET A 1 -7.40 10.78 -4.59
CA MET A 1 -7.18 9.99 -3.36
C MET A 1 -8.45 9.39 -2.76
N GLY A 2 -9.68 9.68 -3.24
CA GLY A 2 -10.87 8.96 -2.74
C GLY A 2 -10.91 7.47 -3.12
N MET A 3 -10.47 7.14 -4.35
CA MET A 3 -10.49 5.77 -4.87
C MET A 3 -9.47 4.83 -4.22
N THR A 4 -8.39 5.35 -3.64
CA THR A 4 -7.36 4.55 -2.96
C THR A 4 -7.65 4.41 -1.46
N PHE A 5 -8.05 5.49 -0.81
CA PHE A 5 -8.33 5.48 0.64
C PHE A 5 -9.70 4.90 1.00
N GLY A 6 -10.69 4.94 0.11
CA GLY A 6 -12.01 4.37 0.35
C GLY A 6 -11.99 2.85 0.60
N PRO A 7 -11.47 2.04 -0.33
CA PRO A 7 -11.35 0.59 -0.14
C PRO A 7 -10.43 0.23 1.03
N MET A 8 -9.32 0.97 1.19
CA MET A 8 -8.37 0.77 2.29
C MET A 8 -9.03 0.97 3.66
N ALA A 9 -9.85 2.01 3.82
CA ALA A 9 -10.54 2.32 5.07
C ALA A 9 -11.66 1.31 5.41
N ALA A 10 -12.24 0.64 4.42
CA ALA A 10 -13.24 -0.41 4.63
C ALA A 10 -12.59 -1.78 4.92
N LEU A 11 -11.57 -2.17 4.15
CA LEU A 11 -10.93 -3.48 4.25
C LEU A 11 -10.05 -3.63 5.49
N LEU A 12 -9.30 -2.59 5.85
CA LEU A 12 -8.31 -2.70 6.92
C LEU A 12 -8.94 -3.00 8.30
N PRO A 13 -10.06 -2.36 8.71
CA PRO A 13 -10.78 -2.71 9.93
C PRO A 13 -11.47 -4.09 9.88
N GLU A 14 -11.88 -4.57 8.71
CA GLU A 14 -12.51 -5.90 8.56
C GLU A 14 -11.56 -7.06 8.87
N LEU A 15 -10.25 -6.83 8.73
CA LEU A 15 -9.21 -7.83 9.04
C LEU A 15 -8.97 -8.04 10.54
N PHE A 16 -9.53 -7.19 11.42
CA PHE A 16 -9.30 -7.24 12.87
C PHE A 16 -10.60 -7.55 13.66
N PRO A 17 -10.50 -8.28 14.79
CA PRO A 17 -11.63 -8.53 15.69
C PRO A 17 -12.30 -7.24 16.16
N THR A 18 -13.61 -7.28 16.42
CA THR A 18 -14.43 -6.12 16.80
C THR A 18 -13.87 -5.32 17.97
N GLU A 19 -13.24 -5.98 18.95
CA GLU A 19 -12.68 -5.34 20.15
C GLU A 19 -11.46 -4.45 19.86
N VAL A 20 -10.70 -4.74 18.81
CA VAL A 20 -9.46 -4.02 18.46
C VAL A 20 -9.48 -3.42 17.07
N ARG A 21 -10.65 -3.41 16.40
CA ARG A 21 -10.83 -3.05 15.00
C ARG A 21 -10.17 -1.71 14.61
N TYR A 22 -10.48 -0.65 15.35
CA TYR A 22 -9.96 0.69 15.04
C TYR A 22 -8.49 0.88 15.46
N SER A 23 -8.11 0.39 16.64
CA SER A 23 -6.74 0.51 17.15
C SER A 23 -5.76 -0.33 16.32
N GLY A 24 -6.16 -1.55 15.94
CA GLY A 24 -5.40 -2.45 15.07
C GLY A 24 -5.23 -1.89 13.66
N ALA A 25 -6.31 -1.39 13.05
CA ALA A 25 -6.23 -0.77 11.73
C ALA A 25 -5.34 0.49 11.73
N SER A 26 -5.46 1.36 12.74
CA SER A 26 -4.61 2.54 12.87
C SER A 26 -3.14 2.18 13.08
N LEU A 27 -2.84 1.21 13.95
CA LEU A 27 -1.47 0.77 14.19
C LEU A 27 -0.86 0.15 12.94
N ALA A 28 -1.59 -0.72 12.25
CA ALA A 28 -1.15 -1.34 11.00
C ALA A 28 -0.91 -0.30 9.91
N TYR A 29 -1.80 0.70 9.76
CA TYR A 29 -1.63 1.78 8.80
C TYR A 29 -0.39 2.63 9.10
N ASN A 30 -0.19 3.03 10.36
CA ASN A 30 0.97 3.82 10.75
C ASN A 30 2.29 3.05 10.55
N LEU A 31 2.34 1.78 10.96
CA LEU A 31 3.51 0.92 10.73
C LEU A 31 3.81 0.73 9.24
N ALA A 32 2.79 0.40 8.45
CA ALA A 32 2.93 0.22 7.01
C ALA A 32 3.37 1.52 6.31
N SER A 33 2.84 2.67 6.74
CA SER A 33 3.21 3.99 6.20
C SER A 33 4.67 4.32 6.48
N ILE A 34 5.13 4.14 7.72
CA ILE A 34 6.53 4.42 8.10
C ILE A 34 7.48 3.52 7.30
N ILE A 35 7.25 2.20 7.35
CA ILE A 35 8.14 1.23 6.71
C ILE A 35 8.11 1.39 5.18
N GLY A 36 6.91 1.52 4.60
CA GLY A 36 6.72 1.67 3.16
C GLY A 36 7.36 2.94 2.62
N ALA A 37 7.13 4.08 3.28
CA ALA A 37 7.70 5.36 2.84
C ALA A 37 9.23 5.38 2.94
N THR A 38 9.81 4.88 4.04
CA THR A 38 11.26 4.87 4.23
C THR A 38 11.97 3.98 3.20
N ILE A 39 11.48 2.75 2.99
CA ILE A 39 12.10 1.83 2.03
C ILE A 39 11.93 2.35 0.60
N ALA A 40 10.75 2.85 0.25
CA ALA A 40 10.50 3.40 -1.08
C ALA A 40 11.39 4.61 -1.38
N ALA A 41 11.57 5.52 -0.41
CA ALA A 41 12.44 6.68 -0.56
C ALA A 41 13.92 6.28 -0.68
N MET A 42 14.41 5.37 0.17
CA MET A 42 15.80 4.90 0.11
C MET A 42 16.14 4.27 -1.25
N ILE A 43 15.27 3.42 -1.77
CA ILE A 43 15.46 2.77 -3.07
C ILE A 43 15.39 3.81 -4.19
N SER A 44 14.43 4.73 -4.13
CA SER A 44 14.28 5.81 -5.12
C SER A 44 15.51 6.71 -5.18
N LEU A 45 16.11 7.05 -4.03
CA LEU A 45 17.35 7.83 -3.98
C LEU A 45 18.51 7.09 -4.66
N LYS A 46 18.68 5.79 -4.38
CA LYS A 46 19.73 4.97 -5.01
C LYS A 46 19.55 4.85 -6.52
N ILE A 47 18.32 4.63 -6.97
CA ILE A 47 17.99 4.53 -8.39
C ILE A 47 18.22 5.88 -9.07
N ASN A 48 17.81 6.98 -8.45
CA ASN A 48 18.04 8.32 -8.97
C ASN A 48 19.53 8.63 -9.11
N ALA A 49 20.35 8.21 -8.15
CA ALA A 49 21.79 8.43 -8.20
C ALA A 49 22.49 7.69 -9.36
N SER A 50 21.93 6.57 -9.82
CA SER A 50 22.55 5.73 -10.87
C SER A 50 21.91 5.91 -12.26
N PHE A 51 20.59 6.11 -12.31
CA PHE A 51 19.78 6.12 -13.54
C PHE A 51 18.99 7.43 -13.73
N GLY A 52 19.13 8.39 -12.81
CA GLY A 52 18.38 9.64 -12.82
C GLY A 52 16.88 9.47 -12.62
N VAL A 53 16.14 10.54 -12.93
CA VAL A 53 14.68 10.62 -12.71
C VAL A 53 13.91 9.55 -13.49
N MET A 54 14.41 9.17 -14.68
CA MET A 54 13.76 8.15 -15.51
C MET A 54 13.80 6.76 -14.86
N GLY A 55 14.87 6.42 -14.14
CA GLY A 55 14.95 5.17 -13.37
C GLY A 55 13.93 5.12 -12.24
N VAL A 56 13.72 6.25 -11.54
CA VAL A 56 12.69 6.35 -10.50
C VAL A 56 11.29 6.21 -11.11
N GLY A 57 11.06 6.79 -12.29
CA GLY A 57 9.80 6.62 -13.03
C GLY A 57 9.49 5.16 -13.35
N ILE A 58 10.48 4.40 -13.83
CA ILE A 58 10.32 2.96 -14.09
C ILE A 58 10.05 2.19 -12.79
N TYR A 59 10.76 2.50 -11.71
CA TYR A 59 10.50 1.90 -10.40
C TYR A 59 9.06 2.13 -9.92
N LEU A 60 8.55 3.36 -10.04
CA LEU A 60 7.15 3.66 -9.68
C LEU A 60 6.15 2.95 -10.61
N ALA A 61 6.46 2.84 -11.91
CA ALA A 61 5.63 2.09 -12.85
C ALA A 61 5.54 0.60 -12.51
N ILE A 62 6.66 -0.02 -12.09
CA ILE A 62 6.68 -1.40 -11.61
C ILE A 62 5.83 -1.56 -10.34
N ASN A 63 5.93 -0.63 -9.38
CA ASN A 63 5.11 -0.65 -8.16
C ASN A 63 3.62 -0.48 -8.47
N ALA A 64 3.27 0.38 -9.44
CA ALA A 64 1.89 0.54 -9.89
C ALA A 64 1.37 -0.74 -10.55
N LEU A 65 2.18 -1.40 -11.38
CA LEU A 65 1.82 -2.68 -12.00
C LEU A 65 1.67 -3.78 -10.96
N MET A 66 2.57 -3.87 -9.98
CA MET A 66 2.49 -4.82 -8.88
C MET A 66 1.23 -4.59 -8.04
N THR A 67 0.87 -3.34 -7.76
CA THR A 67 -0.38 -2.98 -7.09
C THR A 67 -1.59 -3.39 -7.91
N LEU A 68 -1.57 -3.16 -9.23
CA LEU A 68 -2.64 -3.59 -10.13
C LEU A 68 -2.80 -5.12 -10.14
N LEU A 69 -1.70 -5.85 -10.21
CA LEU A 69 -1.70 -7.32 -10.12
C LEU A 69 -2.22 -7.81 -8.77
N ALA A 70 -1.83 -7.17 -7.68
CA ALA A 70 -2.33 -7.50 -6.35
C ALA A 70 -3.84 -7.22 -6.24
N LEU A 71 -4.33 -6.12 -6.79
CA LEU A 71 -5.76 -5.82 -6.84
C LEU A 71 -6.54 -6.83 -7.69
N LEU A 72 -5.99 -7.23 -8.84
CA LEU A 72 -6.58 -8.27 -9.68
C LEU A 72 -6.58 -9.66 -9.02
N ALA A 73 -5.54 -9.97 -8.25
CA ALA A 73 -5.42 -11.22 -7.50
C ALA A 73 -6.23 -11.22 -6.19
N SER A 74 -6.52 -10.04 -5.64
CA SER A 74 -7.32 -9.89 -4.44
C SER A 74 -8.74 -10.32 -4.73
N LYS A 75 -9.17 -11.44 -4.13
CA LYS A 75 -10.55 -11.92 -4.21
C LYS A 75 -11.51 -10.91 -3.60
N GLU A 76 -12.66 -10.74 -4.22
CA GLU A 76 -13.75 -9.89 -3.72
C GLU A 76 -14.17 -10.35 -2.31
N THR A 77 -14.02 -9.49 -1.30
CA THR A 77 -14.45 -9.77 0.09
C THR A 77 -15.96 -9.61 0.29
N LYS A 78 -16.76 -9.75 -0.78
CA LYS A 78 -18.22 -9.55 -0.72
C LYS A 78 -18.97 -10.73 -0.08
N THR A 79 -18.27 -11.80 0.34
CA THR A 79 -18.87 -13.02 0.88
C THR A 79 -18.71 -13.19 2.41
N LEU A 80 -18.27 -12.14 3.13
CA LEU A 80 -18.17 -12.17 4.60
C LEU A 80 -19.23 -11.33 5.33
N ILE A 81 -20.31 -10.93 4.63
CA ILE A 81 -21.48 -10.25 5.21
C ILE A 81 -22.74 -11.03 4.83
#